data_AF-A0A2D5GZR0-F1
#
_entry.id   AF-A0A2D5GZR0-F1
#
_cell.length_a   1.000
_cell.length_b   1.000
_cell.length_c   1.000
_cell.angle_alpha   90.00
_cell.angle_beta   90.00
_cell.angle_gamma   90.00
#
_symmetry.space_group_name_H-M   'P 1'
#
loop_
_entity.id
_entity.type
_entity.pdbx_description
1 polymer ?
#
loop_
_entity_poly.entity_id
_entity_poly.type
_entity_poly.pdbx_seq_one_letter_code
_entity_poly.pdbx_strand_id
1 'polypeptide(L)'
;MGFDLYGLSPLNPNNAIKPEHFDWTKKHTDEEKDKFFKAMNQYEQEVKGHYFRANVWWWRPLWEYVCMNCDDILTLDDVEHGEFNDGHKISKTKAKKIAARLRRLDRQGKIMEYELGHKQFIESLPKEECDICDGTGKRKEAPKTGAGDIKCNGCQGLGERDNWNCHYPFESQIVVEFAEFCEESGGFEIC
;
A
#
# COMPACT_ATOMS: atom_id res chain seq x y z
N MET A 1 -7.72 -3.74 -4.68
CA MET A 1 -6.61 -3.46 -5.60
C MET A 1 -5.41 -3.06 -4.76
N GLY A 2 -4.20 -3.47 -5.12
CA GLY A 2 -2.98 -3.23 -4.35
C GLY A 2 -1.78 -3.12 -5.27
N PHE A 3 -0.64 -2.80 -4.69
CA PHE A 3 0.64 -2.64 -5.38
C PHE A 3 1.54 -3.80 -4.98
N ASP A 4 1.98 -4.53 -5.98
CA ASP A 4 2.89 -5.66 -5.88
C ASP A 4 4.26 -5.20 -6.38
N LEU A 5 5.23 -5.11 -5.48
CA LEU A 5 6.57 -4.66 -5.82
C LEU A 5 7.54 -5.84 -5.84
N TYR A 6 8.28 -5.97 -6.93
CA TYR A 6 9.25 -7.06 -7.12
C TYR A 6 10.66 -6.50 -7.22
N GLY A 7 11.58 -7.01 -6.40
CA GLY A 7 12.99 -6.63 -6.50
C GLY A 7 13.63 -7.14 -7.79
N LEU A 8 14.40 -6.27 -8.45
CA LEU A 8 15.08 -6.55 -9.71
C LEU A 8 16.32 -7.45 -9.52
N SER A 9 17.00 -7.32 -8.38
CA SER A 9 18.14 -8.17 -8.02
C SER A 9 18.25 -8.27 -6.49
N PRO A 10 17.32 -9.01 -5.85
CA PRO A 10 17.24 -9.10 -4.39
C PRO A 10 18.51 -9.71 -3.78
N LEU A 11 18.92 -9.19 -2.63
CA LEU A 11 19.97 -9.78 -1.81
C LEU A 11 19.47 -11.11 -1.20
N ASN A 12 20.20 -12.20 -1.44
CA ASN A 12 19.89 -13.52 -0.89
C ASN A 12 21.14 -14.12 -0.21
N PRO A 13 21.49 -13.65 1.01
CA PRO A 13 22.77 -13.98 1.64
C PRO A 13 22.85 -15.43 2.10
N ASN A 14 21.71 -16.06 2.39
CA ASN A 14 21.62 -17.43 2.89
C ASN A 14 21.41 -18.46 1.78
N ASN A 15 21.43 -18.03 0.50
CA ASN A 15 21.09 -18.87 -0.65
C ASN A 15 19.74 -19.59 -0.46
N ALA A 16 18.75 -18.87 0.08
CA ALA A 16 17.39 -19.35 0.24
C ALA A 16 16.85 -19.82 -1.12
N ILE A 17 16.19 -20.97 -1.12
CA ILE A 17 15.67 -21.59 -2.34
C ILE A 17 14.26 -21.05 -2.57
N LYS A 18 14.07 -20.31 -3.66
CA LYS A 18 12.73 -19.89 -4.07
C LYS A 18 11.90 -21.13 -4.43
N PRO A 19 10.68 -21.29 -3.87
CA PRO A 19 9.78 -22.35 -4.29
C PRO A 19 9.60 -22.37 -5.81
N GLU A 20 9.60 -23.57 -6.38
CA GLU A 20 9.41 -23.76 -7.82
C GLU A 20 8.05 -23.20 -8.27
N HIS A 21 7.96 -22.91 -9.57
CA HIS A 21 6.74 -22.37 -10.16
C HIS A 21 5.54 -23.28 -9.89
N PHE A 22 4.51 -22.72 -9.25
CA PHE A 22 3.24 -23.39 -9.03
C PHE A 22 2.33 -23.14 -10.23
N ASP A 23 2.12 -24.19 -11.02
CA ASP A 23 1.33 -24.14 -12.25
C ASP A 23 -0.17 -24.00 -11.94
N TRP A 24 -0.65 -22.77 -11.80
CA TRP A 24 -2.05 -22.46 -11.49
C TRP A 24 -3.06 -22.90 -12.57
N THR A 25 -2.60 -23.34 -13.76
CA THR A 25 -3.49 -23.90 -14.79
C THR A 25 -3.98 -25.31 -14.43
N LYS A 26 -3.30 -25.98 -13.51
CA LYS A 26 -3.68 -27.29 -12.99
C LYS A 26 -4.56 -27.15 -11.75
N LYS A 27 -5.39 -28.17 -11.54
CA LYS A 27 -6.14 -28.31 -10.29
C LYS A 27 -5.19 -28.82 -9.21
N HIS A 28 -5.10 -28.07 -8.12
CA HIS A 28 -4.35 -28.40 -6.91
C HIS A 28 -5.29 -28.56 -5.72
N THR A 29 -4.91 -29.39 -4.77
CA THR A 29 -5.60 -29.47 -3.47
C THR A 29 -5.32 -28.21 -2.65
N ASP A 30 -6.14 -27.99 -1.61
CA ASP A 30 -5.93 -26.85 -0.73
C ASP A 30 -4.66 -27.04 0.11
N GLU A 31 -4.32 -28.28 0.48
CA GLU A 31 -3.05 -28.60 1.16
C GLU A 31 -1.82 -28.29 0.30
N GLU A 32 -1.89 -28.53 -1.01
CA GLU A 32 -0.81 -28.20 -1.94
C GLU A 32 -0.61 -26.69 -2.06
N LYS A 33 -1.70 -25.93 -2.15
CA LYS A 33 -1.66 -24.46 -2.18
C LYS A 33 -1.13 -23.90 -0.86
N ASP A 34 -1.60 -24.39 0.27
CA ASP A 34 -1.16 -23.94 1.60
C ASP A 34 0.33 -24.21 1.80
N LYS A 35 0.82 -25.37 1.36
CA LYS A 35 2.24 -25.71 1.40
C LYS A 35 3.06 -24.76 0.53
N PHE A 36 2.58 -24.44 -0.68
CA PHE A 36 3.24 -23.49 -1.56
C PHE A 36 3.29 -22.09 -0.96
N PHE A 37 2.16 -21.54 -0.50
CA PHE A 37 2.10 -20.20 0.10
C PHE A 37 2.96 -20.11 1.36
N LYS A 38 2.96 -21.15 2.20
CA LYS A 38 3.83 -21.19 3.38
C LYS A 38 5.32 -21.15 3.00
N ALA A 39 5.72 -21.91 1.97
CA ALA A 39 7.10 -21.91 1.50
C ALA A 39 7.49 -20.57 0.84
N MET A 40 6.57 -19.95 0.08
CA MET A 40 6.78 -18.62 -0.52
C MET A 40 6.92 -17.54 0.54
N ASN A 41 6.04 -17.53 1.54
CA ASN A 41 6.12 -16.59 2.66
C ASN A 41 7.43 -16.73 3.42
N GLN A 42 7.90 -17.96 3.66
CA GLN A 42 9.20 -18.21 4.30
C GLN A 42 10.35 -17.63 3.46
N TYR A 43 10.33 -17.88 2.14
CA TYR A 43 11.34 -17.34 1.23
C TYR A 43 11.33 -15.80 1.20
N GLU A 44 10.16 -15.18 1.13
CA GLU A 44 10.00 -13.71 1.15
C GLU A 44 10.45 -13.09 2.47
N GLN A 45 10.27 -13.81 3.59
CA GLN A 45 10.79 -13.38 4.89
C GLN A 45 12.32 -13.46 4.97
N GLU A 46 12.97 -14.39 4.26
CA GLU A 46 14.42 -14.55 4.21
C GLU A 46 15.10 -13.63 3.18
N VAL A 47 14.38 -13.31 2.10
CA VAL A 47 14.85 -12.47 0.99
C VAL A 47 13.99 -11.20 0.96
N LYS A 48 14.23 -10.27 1.89
CA LYS A 48 13.36 -9.11 2.13
C LYS A 48 13.18 -8.22 0.90
N GLY A 49 14.23 -8.11 0.09
CA GLY A 49 14.19 -7.38 -1.18
C GLY A 49 13.38 -8.09 -2.28
N HIS A 50 12.87 -9.31 -2.07
CA HIS A 50 12.20 -10.06 -3.13
C HIS A 50 10.85 -9.45 -3.50
N TYR A 51 10.04 -9.17 -2.49
CA TYR A 51 8.65 -8.82 -2.66
C TYR A 51 8.17 -7.90 -1.54
N PHE A 52 7.43 -6.87 -1.91
CA PHE A 52 6.74 -5.99 -1.00
C PHE A 52 5.31 -5.79 -1.51
N ARG A 53 4.33 -5.80 -0.60
CA ARG A 53 2.93 -5.57 -0.97
C ARG A 53 2.29 -4.59 -0.01
N ALA A 54 1.61 -3.60 -0.59
CA ALA A 54 0.67 -2.75 0.13
C ALA A 54 -0.65 -2.70 -0.65
N ASN A 55 -1.79 -2.77 0.02
CA ASN A 55 -3.05 -2.47 -0.65
C ASN A 55 -3.08 -0.97 -1.06
N VAL A 56 -3.92 -0.58 -2.01
CA VAL A 56 -3.93 0.80 -2.56
C VAL A 56 -4.12 1.88 -1.49
N TRP A 57 -4.85 1.57 -0.41
CA TRP A 57 -5.14 2.49 0.68
C TRP A 57 -3.92 2.78 1.55
N TRP A 58 -3.00 1.82 1.68
CA TRP A 58 -1.72 1.98 2.36
C TRP A 58 -0.61 2.43 1.43
N TRP A 59 -0.65 2.00 0.17
CA TRP A 59 0.38 2.34 -0.81
C TRP A 59 0.41 3.84 -1.10
N ARG A 60 -0.74 4.48 -1.33
CA ARG A 60 -0.75 5.91 -1.70
C ARG A 60 -0.15 6.81 -0.60
N PRO A 61 -0.53 6.70 0.68
CA PRO A 61 0.10 7.48 1.75
C PRO A 61 1.59 7.16 1.94
N LEU A 62 1.98 5.90 1.78
CA LEU A 62 3.39 5.51 1.81
C LEU A 62 4.17 6.19 0.67
N TRP A 63 3.67 6.10 -0.56
CA TRP A 63 4.35 6.64 -1.74
C TRP A 63 4.39 8.17 -1.71
N GLU A 64 3.30 8.82 -1.30
CA GLU A 64 3.26 10.27 -1.07
C GLU A 64 4.35 10.69 -0.07
N TYR A 65 4.47 10.00 1.06
CA TYR A 65 5.50 10.30 2.06
C TYR A 65 6.92 10.11 1.50
N VAL A 66 7.13 9.08 0.67
CA VAL A 66 8.41 8.86 -0.03
C VAL A 66 8.69 10.02 -0.98
N CYS A 67 7.72 10.44 -1.80
CA CYS A 67 7.83 11.58 -2.71
C CYS A 67 8.17 12.88 -1.98
N MET A 68 7.49 13.18 -0.88
CA MET A 68 7.74 14.37 -0.05
C MET A 68 9.16 14.40 0.53
N ASN A 69 9.72 13.25 0.86
CA ASN A 69 10.99 13.15 1.58
C ASN A 69 12.18 12.72 0.71
N CYS A 70 11.94 12.38 -0.55
CA CYS A 70 12.94 11.88 -1.50
C CYS A 70 12.87 12.60 -2.85
N ASP A 71 12.37 13.83 -2.88
CA ASP A 71 12.26 14.68 -4.08
C ASP A 71 13.62 14.92 -4.77
N ASP A 72 14.71 14.96 -3.99
CA ASP A 72 16.08 15.04 -4.50
C ASP A 72 16.64 13.72 -5.08
N ILE A 73 15.90 12.62 -4.92
CA ILE A 73 16.27 11.27 -5.36
C ILE A 73 15.39 10.82 -6.54
N LEU A 74 14.12 11.15 -6.50
CA LEU A 74 13.10 10.76 -7.47
C LEU A 74 13.04 11.72 -8.65
N THR A 75 12.75 11.19 -9.83
CA THR A 75 12.39 11.99 -11.01
C THR A 75 10.88 12.22 -11.04
N LEU A 76 10.41 13.18 -11.84
CA LEU A 76 8.97 13.40 -12.04
C LEU A 76 8.27 12.13 -12.52
N ASP A 77 8.87 11.41 -13.47
CA ASP A 77 8.36 10.09 -13.90
C ASP A 77 8.26 9.09 -12.75
N ASP A 78 9.20 9.08 -11.79
CA ASP A 78 9.06 8.14 -10.67
C ASP A 78 7.85 8.50 -9.81
N VAL A 79 7.69 9.79 -9.52
CA VAL A 79 6.58 10.30 -8.71
C VAL A 79 5.24 9.96 -9.35
N GLU A 80 5.10 10.22 -10.66
CA GLU A 80 3.89 9.94 -11.42
C GLU A 80 3.61 8.44 -11.54
N HIS A 81 4.59 7.67 -12.04
CA HIS A 81 4.38 6.24 -12.31
C HIS A 81 4.30 5.39 -11.03
N GLY A 82 4.80 5.87 -9.89
CA GLY A 82 4.61 5.20 -8.61
C GLY A 82 3.15 5.15 -8.12
N GLU A 83 2.25 5.91 -8.75
CA GLU A 83 0.80 5.87 -8.47
C GLU A 83 0.04 4.82 -9.32
N PHE A 84 0.76 4.05 -10.15
CA PHE A 84 0.21 3.10 -11.10
C PHE A 84 0.91 1.72 -11.07
N ASN A 85 0.16 0.69 -11.47
CA ASN A 85 0.60 -0.69 -11.64
C ASN A 85 1.01 -0.95 -13.10
N ASP A 86 2.01 -0.22 -13.59
CA ASP A 86 2.37 -0.20 -15.02
C ASP A 86 3.76 -0.78 -15.33
N GLY A 87 4.42 -1.38 -14.32
CA GLY A 87 5.75 -1.96 -14.46
C GLY A 87 6.88 -0.93 -14.37
N HIS A 88 6.62 0.27 -13.84
CA HIS A 88 7.66 1.28 -13.63
C HIS A 88 8.78 0.77 -12.72
N LYS A 89 10.02 1.20 -13.02
CA LYS A 89 11.23 0.67 -12.38
C LYS A 89 12.01 1.74 -11.65
N ILE A 90 12.24 1.49 -10.36
CA ILE A 90 13.17 2.26 -9.55
C ILE A 90 14.53 1.55 -9.54
N SER A 91 15.55 2.23 -10.05
CA SER A 91 16.91 1.67 -10.13
C SER A 91 17.49 1.31 -8.75
N LYS A 92 18.47 0.39 -8.72
CA LYS A 92 19.25 0.03 -7.53
C LYS A 92 19.77 1.25 -6.76
N THR A 93 20.30 2.24 -7.47
CA THR A 93 20.89 3.44 -6.86
C THR A 93 19.81 4.29 -6.18
N LYS A 94 18.66 4.50 -6.83
CA LYS A 94 17.53 5.23 -6.25
C LYS A 94 16.96 4.46 -5.04
N ALA A 95 16.70 3.15 -5.18
CA ALA A 95 16.19 2.31 -4.09
C ALA A 95 17.07 2.37 -2.84
N LYS A 96 18.41 2.25 -2.98
CA LYS A 96 19.33 2.41 -1.84
C LYS A 96 19.30 3.80 -1.21
N LYS A 97 19.18 4.86 -2.02
CA LYS A 97 19.08 6.24 -1.50
C LYS A 97 17.78 6.46 -0.74
N ILE A 98 16.65 5.94 -1.24
CA ILE A 98 15.35 5.95 -0.57
C ILE A 98 15.45 5.23 0.77
N ALA A 99 15.97 4.00 0.79
CA ALA A 99 16.17 3.23 2.02
C ALA A 99 16.99 4.00 3.06
N ALA A 100 18.14 4.56 2.65
CA ALA A 100 19.00 5.34 3.53
C ALA A 100 18.30 6.61 4.07
N ARG A 101 17.47 7.27 3.25
CA ARG A 101 16.66 8.44 3.63
C ARG A 101 15.63 8.04 4.69
N LEU A 102 14.84 7.00 4.42
CA LEU A 102 13.78 6.54 5.32
C LEU A 102 14.35 6.06 6.67
N ARG A 103 15.43 5.25 6.67
CA ARG A 103 16.09 4.82 7.92
C ARG A 103 16.64 6.00 8.73
N ARG A 104 17.08 7.08 8.07
CA ARG A 104 17.52 8.29 8.77
C ARG A 104 16.34 9.02 9.41
N LEU A 105 15.22 9.15 8.70
CA LEU A 105 13.99 9.76 9.21
C LEU A 105 13.41 8.96 10.39
N ASP A 106 13.45 7.64 10.30
CA ASP A 106 13.06 6.73 11.38
C ASP A 106 13.88 6.96 12.65
N ARG A 107 15.22 6.97 12.55
CA ARG A 107 16.12 7.28 13.68
C ARG A 107 15.89 8.68 14.27
N GLN A 108 15.39 9.61 13.48
CA GLN A 108 15.07 10.97 13.92
C GLN A 108 13.65 11.07 14.52
N GLY A 109 12.89 9.99 14.56
CA GLY A 109 11.49 9.96 15.02
C GLY A 109 10.50 10.61 14.04
N LYS A 110 10.94 10.98 12.84
CA LYS A 110 10.13 11.76 11.88
C LYS A 110 9.00 10.97 11.25
N ILE A 111 9.17 9.67 11.06
CA ILE A 111 8.12 8.80 10.52
C ILE A 111 6.98 8.68 11.54
N MET A 112 7.31 8.45 12.83
CA MET A 112 6.32 8.39 13.91
C MET A 112 5.64 9.74 14.14
N GLU A 113 6.39 10.85 14.07
CA GLU A 113 5.82 12.20 14.13
C GLU A 113 4.77 12.43 13.02
N TYR A 114 5.09 12.00 11.79
CA TYR A 114 4.17 12.07 10.65
C TYR A 114 2.93 11.19 10.87
N GLU A 115 3.09 9.95 11.33
CA GLU A 115 1.97 9.06 11.65
C GLU A 115 1.01 9.68 12.67
N LEU A 116 1.53 10.25 13.76
CA LEU A 116 0.70 10.88 14.79
C LEU A 116 -0.06 12.09 14.23
N GLY A 117 0.62 12.93 13.43
CA GLY A 117 -0.02 14.06 12.76
C GLY A 117 -1.10 13.62 11.76
N HIS A 118 -0.84 12.55 11.01
CA HIS A 118 -1.79 11.99 10.04
C HIS A 118 -3.05 11.44 10.72
N LYS A 119 -2.89 10.73 11.85
CA LYS A 119 -4.02 10.25 12.65
C LYS A 119 -4.86 11.40 13.20
N GLN A 120 -4.21 12.42 13.75
CA GLN A 120 -4.90 13.63 14.25
C GLN A 120 -5.65 14.35 13.12
N PHE A 121 -5.05 14.44 11.93
CA PHE A 121 -5.70 15.00 10.77
C PHE A 121 -6.96 14.21 10.40
N ILE A 122 -6.87 12.89 10.24
CA ILE A 122 -8.00 12.02 9.93
C ILE A 122 -9.11 12.14 10.98
N GLU A 123 -8.77 12.09 12.27
CA GLU A 123 -9.73 12.23 13.37
C GLU A 123 -10.41 13.60 13.41
N SER A 124 -9.75 14.64 12.88
CA SER A 124 -10.30 16.00 12.80
C SER A 124 -11.23 16.22 11.60
N LEU A 125 -11.27 15.30 10.63
CA LEU A 125 -12.07 15.48 9.44
C LEU A 125 -13.57 15.43 9.78
N PRO A 126 -14.36 16.41 9.32
CA PRO A 126 -15.79 16.36 9.51
C PRO A 126 -16.37 15.21 8.70
N LYS A 127 -17.48 14.66 9.19
CA LYS A 127 -18.31 13.79 8.38
C LYS A 127 -18.94 14.59 7.24
N GLU A 128 -19.12 13.92 6.11
CA GLU A 128 -19.67 14.49 4.90
C GLU A 128 -21.10 14.02 4.70
N GLU A 129 -21.91 14.87 4.08
CA GLU A 129 -23.26 14.49 3.68
C GLU A 129 -23.23 13.32 2.69
N CYS A 130 -24.11 12.33 2.89
CA CYS A 130 -24.17 11.17 2.02
C CYS A 130 -24.87 11.51 0.69
N ASP A 131 -24.06 11.59 -0.37
CA ASP A 131 -24.43 11.76 -1.78
C ASP A 131 -25.44 10.73 -2.33
N ILE A 132 -25.45 9.50 -1.82
CA ILE A 132 -26.39 8.46 -2.26
C ILE A 132 -27.83 8.78 -1.83
N CYS A 133 -28.02 9.49 -0.72
CA CYS A 133 -29.33 9.72 -0.09
C CYS A 133 -29.64 11.20 0.19
N ASP A 134 -28.83 12.14 -0.31
CA ASP A 134 -28.93 13.58 -0.05
C ASP A 134 -29.06 13.89 1.46
N GLY A 135 -28.19 13.29 2.28
CA GLY A 135 -28.15 13.59 3.71
C GLY A 135 -29.26 12.98 4.57
N THR A 136 -30.26 12.32 3.97
CA THR A 136 -31.47 11.92 4.70
C THR A 136 -31.37 10.58 5.45
N GLY A 137 -30.35 9.78 5.15
CA GLY A 137 -30.24 8.40 5.64
C GLY A 137 -31.15 7.40 4.91
N LYS A 138 -31.99 7.86 3.98
CA LYS A 138 -32.87 7.00 3.17
C LYS A 138 -32.72 7.31 1.70
N ARG A 139 -32.45 6.28 0.89
CA ARG A 139 -32.22 6.41 -0.55
C ARG A 139 -33.42 5.97 -1.39
N LYS A 140 -33.42 6.38 -2.64
CA LYS A 140 -34.26 5.78 -3.69
C LYS A 140 -33.81 4.36 -4.03
N GLU A 141 -34.68 3.64 -4.73
CA GLU A 141 -34.34 2.33 -5.28
C GLU A 141 -33.27 2.45 -6.37
N ALA A 142 -32.30 1.51 -6.35
CA ALA A 142 -31.21 1.52 -7.32
C ALA A 142 -31.78 1.26 -8.74
N PRO A 143 -31.26 1.92 -9.79
CA PRO A 143 -30.01 2.68 -9.82
C PRO A 143 -30.15 4.19 -9.51
N LYS A 144 -31.31 4.68 -9.07
CA LYS A 144 -31.52 6.12 -8.82
C LYS A 144 -30.89 6.54 -7.49
N THR A 145 -30.25 7.71 -7.47
CA THR A 145 -29.70 8.34 -6.26
C THR A 145 -30.62 9.44 -5.71
N GLY A 146 -30.37 9.78 -4.45
CA GLY A 146 -31.04 10.83 -3.69
C GLY A 146 -32.04 10.32 -2.67
N ALA A 147 -32.69 11.27 -1.97
CA ALA A 147 -33.61 10.98 -0.86
C ALA A 147 -34.80 10.08 -1.27
N GLY A 148 -35.13 9.11 -0.43
CA GLY A 148 -36.25 8.17 -0.64
C GLY A 148 -36.69 7.48 0.65
N ASP A 149 -37.25 6.27 0.54
CA ASP A 149 -37.85 5.55 1.68
C ASP A 149 -37.03 4.34 2.15
N ILE A 150 -36.04 3.89 1.37
CA ILE A 150 -35.24 2.70 1.66
C ILE A 150 -34.05 3.11 2.53
N LYS A 151 -33.78 2.42 3.64
CA LYS A 151 -32.59 2.67 4.46
C LYS A 151 -31.34 2.68 3.58
N CYS A 152 -30.58 3.77 3.60
CA CYS A 152 -29.39 3.90 2.78
C CYS A 152 -28.29 2.97 3.30
N ASN A 153 -27.79 2.08 2.44
CA ASN A 153 -26.69 1.18 2.75
C ASN A 153 -25.31 1.85 2.66
N GLY A 154 -25.20 2.99 1.95
CA GLY A 154 -23.95 3.74 1.84
C GLY A 154 -23.55 4.47 3.12
N CYS A 155 -24.52 5.01 3.86
CA CYS A 155 -24.33 5.67 5.16
C CYS A 155 -24.98 4.92 6.33
N GLN A 156 -25.45 3.69 6.09
CA GLN A 156 -26.13 2.84 7.08
C GLN A 156 -27.33 3.52 7.79
N GLY A 157 -27.97 4.50 7.14
CA GLY A 157 -29.12 5.22 7.69
C GLY A 157 -28.77 6.52 8.44
N LEU A 158 -27.51 6.90 8.53
CA LEU A 158 -27.08 8.09 9.27
C LEU A 158 -27.28 9.40 8.50
N GLY A 159 -27.29 9.34 7.17
CA GLY A 159 -27.31 10.54 6.33
C GLY A 159 -25.92 11.16 6.12
N GLU A 160 -24.94 10.73 6.90
CA GLU A 160 -23.55 11.19 6.85
C GLU A 160 -22.59 10.01 6.66
N ARG A 161 -21.41 10.28 6.10
CA ARG A 161 -20.32 9.31 5.91
C ARG A 161 -19.02 9.93 6.38
N ASP A 162 -18.06 9.09 6.73
CA ASP A 162 -16.71 9.57 7.00
C ASP A 162 -16.11 10.18 5.73
N ASN A 163 -15.30 11.22 5.89
CA ASN A 163 -14.56 11.82 4.79
C ASN A 163 -13.72 10.77 4.06
N TRP A 164 -13.63 10.86 2.74
CA TRP A 164 -12.92 9.87 1.92
C TRP A 164 -11.46 9.65 2.34
N ASN A 165 -10.78 10.69 2.83
CA ASN A 165 -9.40 10.60 3.30
C ASN A 165 -9.23 9.67 4.52
N CYS A 166 -10.29 9.41 5.28
CA CYS A 166 -10.26 8.46 6.40
C CYS A 166 -9.97 7.02 5.94
N HIS A 167 -10.10 6.73 4.64
CA HIS A 167 -9.75 5.43 4.07
C HIS A 167 -8.25 5.25 3.80
N TYR A 168 -7.43 6.28 3.95
CA TYR A 168 -6.00 6.27 3.64
C TYR A 168 -5.15 6.40 4.91
N PRO A 169 -5.02 5.33 5.71
CA PRO A 169 -4.22 5.36 6.93
C PRO A 169 -2.71 5.40 6.61
N PHE A 170 -1.92 5.81 7.61
CA PHE A 170 -0.47 5.83 7.56
C PHE A 170 0.10 5.15 8.80
N GLU A 171 1.04 4.24 8.63
CA GLU A 171 1.69 3.48 9.71
C GLU A 171 3.20 3.47 9.50
N SER A 172 3.95 3.85 10.53
CA SER A 172 5.42 3.93 10.48
C SER A 172 6.05 2.58 10.15
N GLN A 173 5.44 1.50 10.64
CA GLN A 173 5.92 0.14 10.45
C GLN A 173 6.00 -0.23 8.97
N ILE A 174 5.00 0.14 8.17
CA ILE A 174 4.98 -0.10 6.72
C ILE A 174 6.12 0.66 6.02
N VAL A 175 6.42 1.89 6.46
CA VAL A 175 7.52 2.68 5.90
C VAL A 175 8.88 2.04 6.24
N VAL A 176 9.03 1.49 7.44
CA VAL A 176 10.25 0.78 7.87
C VAL A 176 10.44 -0.51 7.07
N GLU A 177 9.38 -1.29 6.86
CA GLU A 177 9.39 -2.49 6.01
C GLU A 177 9.72 -2.14 4.56
N PHE A 178 9.13 -1.06 4.02
CA PHE A 178 9.44 -0.58 2.68
C PHE A 178 10.90 -0.12 2.54
N ALA A 179 11.47 0.51 3.57
CA ALA A 179 12.87 0.89 3.59
C ALA A 179 13.81 -0.33 3.54
N GLU A 180 13.46 -1.40 4.26
CA GLU A 180 14.19 -2.68 4.22
C GLU A 180 14.12 -3.32 2.83
N PHE A 181 12.92 -3.40 2.25
CA PHE A 181 12.73 -3.87 0.87
C PHE A 181 13.58 -3.04 -0.13
N CYS A 182 13.53 -1.70 -0.04
CA CYS A 182 14.30 -0.82 -0.91
C CYS A 182 15.81 -1.07 -0.83
N GLU A 183 16.34 -1.34 0.37
CA GLU A 183 17.76 -1.58 0.58
C GLU A 183 18.23 -2.88 -0.08
N GLU A 184 17.41 -3.93 0.02
CA GLU A 184 17.77 -5.28 -0.39
C GLU A 184 17.30 -5.65 -1.80
N SER A 185 16.39 -4.90 -2.41
CA SER A 185 15.75 -5.24 -3.69
C SER A 185 16.68 -5.26 -4.90
N GLY A 186 17.80 -4.52 -4.84
CA GLY A 186 18.64 -4.28 -6.02
C GLY A 186 17.96 -3.35 -7.05
N GLY A 187 17.00 -2.54 -6.61
CA GLY A 187 16.03 -1.85 -7.48
C GLY A 187 14.74 -2.64 -7.53
N PHE A 188 13.63 -2.03 -7.92
CA PHE A 188 12.32 -2.70 -7.91
C PHE A 188 11.42 -2.26 -9.07
N GLU A 189 10.44 -3.10 -9.37
CA GLU A 189 9.36 -2.89 -10.32
C GLU A 189 8.03 -2.78 -9.56
N ILE A 190 7.14 -1.89 -10.02
CA ILE A 190 5.81 -1.63 -9.43
C ILE A 190 4.72 -2.25 -10.32
N CYS A 191 3.97 -3.23 -9.81
CA CYS A 191 2.99 -4.04 -10.54
C CYS A 191 1.61 -4.11 -9.88
#